data_AF-K3WXC7-F1
#
_entry.id   AF-K3WXC7-F1
#
_cell.length_a   1.000
_cell.length_b   1.000
_cell.length_c   1.000
_cell.angle_alpha   90.00
_cell.angle_beta   90.00
_cell.angle_gamma   90.00
#
_symmetry.space_group_name_H-M   'P 1'
#
loop_
_entity.id
_entity.type
_entity.pdbx_description
1 polymer ?
#
loop_
_entity_poly.entity_id
_entity_poly.type
_entity_poly.pdbx_seq_one_letter_code
_entity_poly.pdbx_strand_id
1 'polypeptide(L)'
;MLQMVMEWWAFEIISLMAGVLPNSLIAMSAHAVLLNVTTMLYMVFVGFSVAANIRVGNCLGANEPKKAQMVARLAMMMAVSISIFIGFALFTLRKHIAVLFISDPASIAKASKVLLIWSPMEVMDAINCVIQGIFRGAGKQDSAATTNAVAYYAAGIPLAALLGFKLHLGIEGLWIGFGLGVIISASTLVVLFNRWKWDELAEDAQVRTAE
;
A
#
# COMPACT_ATOMS: atom_id res chain seq x y z
N MET A 1 -1.30 -15.94 4.37
CA MET A 1 -0.21 -15.59 5.29
C MET A 1 1.06 -15.16 4.56
N LEU A 2 1.59 -15.96 3.62
CA LEU A 2 2.82 -15.63 2.88
C LEU A 2 2.78 -14.26 2.17
N GLN A 3 1.67 -13.92 1.50
CA GLN A 3 1.49 -12.62 0.83
C GLN A 3 1.72 -11.43 1.77
N MET A 4 1.16 -11.49 2.97
CA MET A 4 1.31 -10.41 3.96
C MET A 4 2.77 -10.29 4.38
N VAL A 5 3.43 -11.41 4.68
CA VAL A 5 4.85 -11.44 5.08
C VAL A 5 5.76 -10.87 3.99
N MET A 6 5.51 -11.17 2.72
CA MET A 6 6.28 -10.60 1.60
C MET A 6 6.16 -9.08 1.52
N GLU A 7 4.98 -8.51 1.77
CA GLU A 7 4.80 -7.06 1.81
C GLU A 7 5.58 -6.43 2.98
N TRP A 8 5.50 -7.01 4.18
CA TRP A 8 6.28 -6.54 5.34
C TRP A 8 7.79 -6.66 5.13
N TRP A 9 8.27 -7.74 4.54
CA TRP A 9 9.69 -7.91 4.24
C TRP A 9 10.20 -6.90 3.21
N ALA A 10 9.36 -6.44 2.29
CA ALA A 10 9.76 -5.37 1.37
C ALA A 10 10.07 -4.08 2.14
N PHE A 11 9.28 -3.72 3.16
CA PHE A 11 9.58 -2.60 4.05
C PHE A 11 10.89 -2.83 4.83
N GLU A 12 11.12 -4.03 5.37
CA GLU A 12 12.36 -4.33 6.09
C GLU A 12 13.62 -4.24 5.22
N ILE A 13 13.52 -4.61 3.93
CA ILE A 13 14.61 -4.40 2.98
C ILE A 13 14.91 -2.90 2.83
N ILE A 14 13.88 -2.05 2.73
CA ILE A 14 14.06 -0.59 2.71
C ILE A 14 14.68 -0.08 4.02
N SER A 15 14.29 -0.63 5.18
CA SER A 15 14.90 -0.32 6.47
C SER A 15 16.41 -0.62 6.48
N LEU A 16 16.80 -1.81 5.99
CA LEU A 16 18.20 -2.20 5.87
C LEU A 16 18.97 -1.28 4.91
N MET A 17 18.37 -0.92 3.78
CA MET A 17 18.95 0.01 2.82
C MET A 17 19.14 1.41 3.42
N ALA A 18 18.17 1.88 4.21
CA ALA A 18 18.30 3.15 4.93
C ALA A 18 19.46 3.14 5.94
N GLY A 19 19.72 1.99 6.57
CA GLY A 19 20.81 1.81 7.54
C GLY A 19 22.21 1.90 6.94
N VAL A 20 22.37 1.64 5.64
CA VAL A 20 23.66 1.69 4.94
C VAL A 20 23.86 2.98 4.12
N LEU A 21 22.91 3.91 4.15
CA LEU A 21 23.05 5.22 3.51
C LEU A 21 24.12 6.08 4.20
N PRO A 22 24.74 7.03 3.47
CA PRO A 22 25.53 8.09 4.08
C PRO A 22 24.69 8.89 5.09
N ASN A 23 25.25 9.22 6.26
CA ASN A 23 24.51 9.79 7.39
C ASN A 23 23.34 8.90 7.86
N SER A 24 23.61 7.61 8.03
CA SER A 24 22.63 6.57 8.39
C SER A 24 21.78 6.93 9.61
N LEU A 25 22.34 7.63 10.61
CA LEU A 25 21.57 8.08 11.78
C LEU A 25 20.36 8.95 11.38
N ILE A 26 20.60 10.00 10.59
CA ILE A 26 19.54 10.93 10.14
C ILE A 26 18.57 10.22 9.18
N ALA A 27 19.10 9.38 8.28
CA ALA A 27 18.28 8.63 7.33
C ALA A 27 17.35 7.62 8.02
N MET A 28 17.88 6.87 9.00
CA MET A 28 17.12 5.91 9.80
C MET A 28 16.10 6.58 10.70
N SER A 29 16.45 7.71 11.33
CA SER A 29 15.48 8.48 12.12
C SER A 29 14.32 8.96 11.24
N ALA A 30 14.59 9.50 10.05
CA ALA A 30 13.55 9.92 9.11
C ALA A 30 12.71 8.73 8.60
N HIS A 31 13.36 7.61 8.28
CA HIS A 31 12.69 6.38 7.87
C HIS A 31 11.76 5.86 8.96
N ALA A 32 12.22 5.80 10.22
CA ALA A 32 11.43 5.32 11.35
C ALA A 32 10.18 6.18 11.59
N VAL A 33 10.29 7.50 11.50
CA VAL A 33 9.12 8.40 11.59
C VAL A 33 8.10 8.07 10.50
N LEU A 34 8.55 8.00 9.25
CA LEU A 34 7.66 7.71 8.12
C LEU A 34 7.01 6.32 8.26
N LEU A 35 7.80 5.29 8.57
CA LEU A 35 7.31 3.92 8.71
C LEU A 35 6.24 3.82 9.81
N ASN A 36 6.46 4.44 10.98
CA ASN A 36 5.47 4.43 12.07
C ASN A 36 4.18 5.16 11.69
N VAL A 37 4.31 6.35 11.07
CA VAL A 37 3.16 7.15 10.64
C VAL A 37 2.34 6.41 9.59
N THR A 38 2.98 5.90 8.53
CA THR A 38 2.32 5.16 7.46
C THR A 38 1.70 3.87 8.01
N THR A 39 2.39 3.12 8.87
CA THR A 39 1.82 1.90 9.48
C THR A 39 0.56 2.20 10.28
N MET A 40 0.57 3.28 11.07
CA MET A 40 -0.59 3.67 11.87
C MET A 40 -1.79 4.03 10.99
N LEU A 41 -1.57 4.76 9.90
CA LEU A 41 -2.62 5.15 8.96
C LEU A 41 -3.11 3.96 8.13
N TYR A 42 -2.20 3.07 7.74
CA TYR A 42 -2.48 1.86 6.97
C TYR A 42 -3.50 0.93 7.67
N MET A 43 -3.52 0.90 9.01
CA MET A 43 -4.49 0.10 9.77
C MET A 43 -5.95 0.46 9.47
N VAL A 44 -6.22 1.72 9.12
CA VAL A 44 -7.57 2.14 8.69
C VAL A 44 -7.95 1.41 7.39
N PHE A 45 -7.04 1.33 6.42
CA PHE A 45 -7.26 0.66 5.15
C PHE A 45 -7.28 -0.86 5.28
N VAL A 46 -6.51 -1.44 6.21
CA VAL A 46 -6.63 -2.86 6.55
C VAL A 46 -8.05 -3.18 7.03
N GLY A 47 -8.65 -2.31 7.85
CA GLY A 47 -10.05 -2.45 8.25
C GLY A 47 -11.01 -2.50 7.05
N PHE A 48 -10.89 -1.56 6.11
CA PHE A 48 -11.67 -1.58 4.86
C PHE A 48 -11.38 -2.82 4.01
N SER A 49 -10.13 -3.23 3.91
CA SER A 49 -9.73 -4.43 3.18
C SER A 49 -10.40 -5.68 3.75
N VAL A 50 -10.48 -5.82 5.07
CA VAL A 50 -11.14 -6.96 5.72
C VAL A 50 -12.65 -6.90 5.52
N ALA A 51 -13.27 -5.74 5.69
CA ALA A 51 -14.69 -5.56 5.45
C ALA A 51 -15.09 -5.86 3.99
N ALA A 52 -14.29 -5.38 3.04
CA ALA A 52 -14.50 -5.63 1.61
C ALA A 52 -14.35 -7.11 1.27
N ASN A 53 -13.32 -7.79 1.81
CA ASN A 53 -13.13 -9.23 1.66
C ASN A 53 -14.39 -10.01 2.06
N ILE A 54 -14.87 -9.79 3.28
CA ILE A 54 -16.05 -10.49 3.82
C ILE A 54 -17.29 -10.20 2.99
N ARG A 55 -17.56 -8.93 2.70
CA ARG A 55 -18.81 -8.53 2.02
C ARG A 55 -18.85 -8.95 0.56
N VAL A 56 -17.73 -8.85 -0.16
CA VAL A 56 -17.63 -9.32 -1.55
C VAL A 56 -17.78 -10.84 -1.60
N GLY A 57 -17.06 -11.57 -0.73
CA GLY A 57 -17.16 -13.03 -0.64
C GLY A 57 -18.59 -13.50 -0.35
N ASN A 58 -19.26 -12.88 0.62
CA ASN A 58 -20.65 -13.21 0.94
C ASN A 58 -21.61 -12.93 -0.21
N CYS A 59 -21.46 -11.82 -0.94
CA CYS A 59 -22.33 -11.51 -2.08
C CYS A 59 -22.10 -12.48 -3.24
N LEU A 60 -20.85 -12.86 -3.52
CA LEU A 60 -20.54 -13.85 -4.56
C LEU A 60 -21.06 -15.25 -4.18
N GLY A 61 -20.88 -15.67 -2.92
CA GLY A 61 -21.42 -16.92 -2.40
C GLY A 61 -22.96 -16.96 -2.35
N ALA A 62 -23.62 -15.81 -2.28
CA ALA A 62 -25.09 -15.69 -2.39
C ALA A 62 -25.58 -15.57 -3.84
N ASN A 63 -24.71 -15.70 -4.84
CA ASN A 63 -25.00 -15.48 -6.26
C ASN A 63 -25.60 -14.09 -6.57
N GLU A 64 -25.09 -13.05 -5.89
CA GLU A 64 -25.47 -11.65 -6.08
C GLU A 64 -24.32 -10.83 -6.73
N PRO A 65 -23.92 -11.10 -7.99
CA PRO A 65 -22.73 -10.51 -8.62
C PRO A 65 -22.77 -8.98 -8.72
N LYS A 66 -23.93 -8.40 -9.02
CA LYS A 66 -24.12 -6.93 -9.08
C LYS A 66 -23.90 -6.27 -7.72
N LYS A 67 -24.33 -6.93 -6.64
CA LYS A 67 -24.15 -6.42 -5.27
C LYS A 67 -22.69 -6.56 -4.83
N ALA A 68 -22.03 -7.65 -5.20
CA ALA A 68 -20.60 -7.82 -4.98
C ALA A 68 -19.79 -6.70 -5.65
N GLN A 69 -20.10 -6.40 -6.92
CA GLN A 69 -19.48 -5.29 -7.65
C GLN A 69 -19.71 -3.93 -6.99
N MET A 70 -20.96 -3.65 -6.57
CA MET A 70 -21.31 -2.42 -5.90
C MET A 70 -20.52 -2.24 -4.60
N VAL A 71 -20.47 -3.28 -3.76
CA VAL A 71 -19.72 -3.24 -2.49
C VAL A 71 -18.23 -3.04 -2.74
N ALA A 72 -17.64 -3.74 -3.71
CA ALA A 72 -16.24 -3.60 -4.04
C ALA A 72 -15.89 -2.17 -4.49
N ARG A 73 -16.72 -1.58 -5.37
CA ARG A 73 -16.55 -0.18 -5.81
C ARG A 73 -16.73 0.81 -4.68
N LEU A 74 -17.70 0.59 -3.78
CA LEU A 74 -17.92 1.44 -2.62
C LEU A 74 -16.70 1.42 -1.69
N ALA A 75 -16.16 0.24 -1.39
CA ALA A 75 -14.95 0.11 -0.57
C ALA A 75 -13.76 0.88 -1.17
N MET A 76 -13.57 0.79 -2.49
CA MET A 76 -12.53 1.54 -3.20
C MET A 76 -12.75 3.06 -3.13
N MET A 77 -13.98 3.54 -3.32
CA MET A 77 -14.30 4.97 -3.22
C MET A 77 -14.07 5.51 -1.79
N MET A 78 -14.41 4.73 -0.77
CA MET A 78 -14.14 5.08 0.63
C MET A 78 -12.63 5.15 0.89
N ALA A 79 -11.86 4.18 0.40
CA ALA A 79 -10.40 4.16 0.53
C ALA A 79 -9.77 5.41 -0.10
N VAL A 80 -10.18 5.77 -1.32
CA VAL A 80 -9.70 6.98 -2.02
C VAL A 80 -10.09 8.25 -1.26
N SER A 81 -11.33 8.36 -0.80
CA SER A 81 -11.80 9.58 -0.13
C SER A 81 -11.06 9.82 1.19
N ILE A 82 -10.89 8.76 1.99
CA ILE A 82 -10.20 8.84 3.28
C ILE A 82 -8.70 9.07 3.09
N SER A 83 -8.07 8.40 2.11
CA SER A 83 -6.65 8.60 1.82
C SER A 83 -6.33 9.99 1.26
N ILE A 84 -7.24 10.63 0.52
CA ILE A 84 -7.06 12.04 0.12
C ILE A 84 -7.04 12.94 1.36
N PHE A 85 -7.95 12.73 2.30
CA PHE A 85 -7.98 13.49 3.55
C PHE A 85 -6.70 13.26 4.38
N ILE A 86 -6.29 11.99 4.53
CA ILE A 86 -5.07 11.61 5.25
C ILE A 86 -3.83 12.20 4.56
N GLY A 87 -3.71 12.05 3.24
CA GLY A 87 -2.61 12.60 2.45
C GLY A 87 -2.53 14.12 2.58
N PHE A 88 -3.67 14.83 2.57
CA PHE A 88 -3.70 16.26 2.82
C PHE A 88 -3.26 16.63 4.25
N ALA A 89 -3.68 15.86 5.26
CA ALA A 89 -3.25 16.04 6.64
C ALA A 89 -1.74 15.79 6.79
N LEU A 90 -1.20 14.74 6.16
CA LEU A 90 0.25 14.47 6.11
C LEU A 90 0.99 15.62 5.43
N PHE A 91 0.50 16.09 4.28
CA PHE A 91 1.11 17.21 3.56
C PHE A 91 1.19 18.46 4.43
N THR A 92 0.09 18.85 5.08
CA THR A 92 0.01 20.08 5.88
C THR A 92 0.73 19.98 7.22
N LEU A 93 0.58 18.86 7.93
CA LEU A 93 1.06 18.66 9.30
C LEU A 93 2.44 18.00 9.39
N ARG A 94 3.07 17.60 8.27
CA ARG A 94 4.38 16.90 8.22
C ARG A 94 5.43 17.36 9.23
N LYS A 95 5.59 18.68 9.41
CA LYS A 95 6.58 19.25 10.33
C LYS A 95 6.21 19.00 11.79
N HIS A 96 4.95 19.21 12.14
CA HIS A 96 4.42 18.98 13.47
C HIS A 96 4.48 17.49 13.80
N ILE A 97 4.11 16.63 12.85
CA ILE A 97 4.23 15.17 12.99
C ILE A 97 5.68 14.79 13.27
N ALA A 98 6.64 15.26 12.48
CA ALA A 98 8.05 14.93 12.71
C ALA A 98 8.56 15.31 14.11
N VAL A 99 8.16 16.49 14.62
CA VAL A 99 8.54 16.96 15.97
C VAL A 99 7.96 16.08 17.09
N LEU A 100 6.83 15.39 16.87
CA LEU A 100 6.26 14.49 17.86
C LEU A 100 7.10 13.22 18.08
N PHE A 101 7.89 12.81 17.09
CA PHE A 101 8.67 11.58 17.16
C PHE A 101 10.14 11.80 17.52
N ILE A 102 10.72 12.94 17.13
CA ILE A 102 12.17 13.20 17.23
C ILE A 102 12.46 14.67 17.56
N SER A 103 13.60 14.89 18.23
CA SER A 103 14.01 16.23 18.70
C SER A 103 15.16 16.86 17.91
N ASP A 104 15.92 16.07 17.15
CA ASP A 104 17.06 16.56 16.38
C ASP A 104 16.59 17.37 15.14
N PRO A 105 16.98 18.65 14.98
CA PRO A 105 16.51 19.50 13.89
C PRO A 105 16.83 18.97 12.49
N ALA A 106 18.01 18.36 12.29
CA ALA A 106 18.40 17.81 10.99
C ALA A 106 17.51 16.62 10.60
N SER A 107 17.23 15.75 11.57
CA SER A 107 16.34 14.60 11.42
C SER A 107 14.88 15.03 11.23
N ILE A 108 14.40 16.06 11.92
CA ILE A 108 13.05 16.63 11.74
C ILE A 108 12.88 17.15 10.31
N ALA A 109 13.85 17.90 9.80
CA ALA A 109 13.82 18.42 8.43
C ALA A 109 13.77 17.27 7.40
N LYS A 110 14.55 16.21 7.64
CA LYS A 110 14.59 15.03 6.78
C LYS A 110 13.28 14.24 6.82
N ALA A 111 12.76 13.96 8.01
CA ALA A 111 11.47 13.29 8.25
C ALA A 111 10.32 14.06 7.58
N SER A 112 10.29 15.39 7.74
CA SER A 112 9.28 16.24 7.10
C SER A 112 9.31 16.15 5.57
N LYS A 113 10.50 15.98 4.98
CA LYS A 113 10.65 15.88 3.52
C LYS A 113 10.22 14.51 3.00
N VAL A 114 10.52 13.42 3.70
CA VAL A 114 10.03 12.09 3.30
C VAL A 114 8.52 11.95 3.49
N LEU A 115 7.94 12.53 4.55
CA LEU A 115 6.49 12.61 4.73
C LEU A 115 5.81 13.40 3.60
N LEU A 116 6.44 14.49 3.15
CA LEU A 116 5.95 15.25 1.99
C LEU A 116 5.91 14.39 0.72
N ILE A 117 6.98 13.64 0.46
CA ILE A 117 7.09 12.75 -0.70
C ILE A 117 6.04 11.64 -0.64
N TRP A 118 5.80 11.08 0.55
CA TRP A 118 4.84 10.00 0.74
C TRP A 118 3.37 10.46 0.72
N SER A 119 3.09 11.71 1.10
CA SER A 119 1.71 12.22 1.19
C SER A 119 0.82 11.99 -0.04
N PRO A 120 1.27 12.20 -1.31
CA PRO A 120 0.47 11.83 -2.48
C PRO A 120 0.41 10.32 -2.75
N MET A 121 1.41 9.55 -2.29
CA MET A 121 1.50 8.10 -2.48
C MET A 121 0.49 7.35 -1.60
N GLU A 122 0.06 7.97 -0.50
CA GLU A 122 -0.96 7.44 0.42
C GLU A 122 -2.24 6.97 -0.28
N VAL A 123 -2.67 7.67 -1.33
CA VAL A 123 -3.86 7.29 -2.10
C VAL A 123 -3.66 5.95 -2.81
N MET A 124 -2.47 5.76 -3.40
CA MET A 124 -2.14 4.54 -4.12
C MET A 124 -1.92 3.38 -3.16
N ASP A 125 -1.36 3.64 -1.99
CA ASP A 125 -1.18 2.67 -0.91
C ASP A 125 -2.53 2.18 -0.36
N ALA A 126 -3.45 3.11 -0.10
CA ALA A 126 -4.81 2.80 0.33
C ALA A 126 -5.60 1.97 -0.71
N ILE A 127 -5.51 2.35 -1.98
CA ILE A 127 -6.07 1.60 -3.11
C ILE A 127 -5.48 0.18 -3.11
N ASN A 128 -4.16 0.05 -2.99
CA ASN A 128 -3.47 -1.23 -3.01
C ASN A 128 -3.95 -2.15 -1.87
N CYS A 129 -4.05 -1.62 -0.65
CA CYS A 129 -4.52 -2.37 0.50
C CYS A 129 -5.94 -2.92 0.30
N VAL A 130 -6.88 -2.04 -0.04
CA VAL A 130 -8.30 -2.41 -0.12
C VAL A 130 -8.58 -3.34 -1.30
N ILE A 131 -7.93 -3.12 -2.45
CA ILE A 131 -8.11 -3.99 -3.61
C ILE A 131 -7.58 -5.40 -3.37
N GLN A 132 -6.48 -5.56 -2.63
CA GLN A 132 -6.00 -6.89 -2.19
C GLN A 132 -7.04 -7.62 -1.30
N GLY A 133 -7.81 -6.88 -0.49
CA GLY A 133 -8.98 -7.41 0.23
C GLY A 133 -10.08 -7.92 -0.68
N ILE A 134 -10.42 -7.14 -1.70
CA ILE A 134 -11.45 -7.49 -2.70
C ILE A 134 -11.03 -8.75 -3.48
N PHE A 135 -9.76 -8.85 -3.88
CA PHE A 135 -9.24 -10.04 -4.57
C PHE A 135 -9.32 -11.30 -3.71
N ARG A 136 -9.04 -11.18 -2.41
CA ARG A 136 -9.27 -12.28 -1.46
C ARG A 136 -10.75 -12.67 -1.38
N GLY A 137 -11.65 -11.70 -1.31
CA GLY A 137 -13.10 -11.95 -1.28
C GLY A 137 -13.63 -12.63 -2.55
N ALA A 138 -13.03 -12.34 -3.71
CA ALA A 138 -13.36 -12.99 -4.98
C ALA A 138 -12.69 -14.37 -5.17
N GLY A 139 -11.80 -14.77 -4.26
CA GLY A 139 -10.96 -15.97 -4.40
C GLY A 139 -9.91 -15.88 -5.51
N LYS A 140 -9.46 -14.65 -5.84
CA LYS A 140 -8.39 -14.37 -6.80
C LYS A 140 -7.13 -13.84 -6.10
N GLN A 141 -6.89 -14.27 -4.86
CA GLN A 141 -5.76 -13.81 -4.04
C GLN A 141 -4.39 -14.10 -4.67
N ASP A 142 -4.26 -15.15 -5.47
CA ASP A 142 -2.99 -15.51 -6.11
C ASP A 142 -2.56 -14.44 -7.10
N SER A 143 -3.49 -13.94 -7.93
CA SER A 143 -3.23 -12.82 -8.84
C SER A 143 -2.78 -11.56 -8.09
N ALA A 144 -3.39 -11.29 -6.93
CA ALA A 144 -3.00 -10.17 -6.08
C ALA A 144 -1.59 -10.36 -5.49
N ALA A 145 -1.31 -11.54 -4.94
CA ALA A 145 -0.03 -11.86 -4.33
C ALA A 145 1.12 -11.81 -5.35
N THR A 146 0.93 -12.41 -6.54
CA THR A 146 1.95 -12.40 -7.61
C THR A 146 2.19 -10.99 -8.12
N THR A 147 1.13 -10.20 -8.36
CA THR A 147 1.27 -8.80 -8.80
C THR A 147 2.06 -7.99 -7.79
N ASN A 148 1.74 -8.14 -6.49
CA ASN A 148 2.41 -7.39 -5.44
C ASN A 148 3.89 -7.79 -5.30
N ALA A 149 4.18 -9.09 -5.32
CA ALA A 149 5.54 -9.61 -5.25
C ALA A 149 6.39 -9.11 -6.43
N VAL A 150 5.87 -9.16 -7.65
CA VAL A 150 6.60 -8.65 -8.83
C VAL A 150 6.81 -7.14 -8.72
N ALA A 151 5.78 -6.38 -8.36
CA ALA A 151 5.87 -4.93 -8.28
C ALA A 151 6.86 -4.46 -7.21
N TYR A 152 6.90 -5.07 -6.04
CA TYR A 152 7.83 -4.69 -4.97
C TYR A 152 9.25 -5.21 -5.20
N TYR A 153 9.42 -6.48 -5.54
CA TYR A 153 10.75 -7.09 -5.59
C TYR A 153 11.45 -6.92 -6.93
N ALA A 154 10.72 -6.89 -8.05
CA ALA A 154 11.31 -6.73 -9.38
C ALA A 154 11.39 -5.27 -9.83
N ALA A 155 10.56 -4.37 -9.26
CA ALA A 155 10.56 -2.95 -9.62
C ALA A 155 10.84 -2.03 -8.43
N GLY A 156 10.02 -2.06 -7.38
CA GLY A 156 10.08 -1.09 -6.27
C GLY A 156 11.43 -1.05 -5.56
N ILE A 157 11.94 -2.20 -5.09
CA ILE A 157 13.22 -2.32 -4.39
C ILE A 157 14.41 -1.96 -5.31
N PRO A 158 14.51 -2.49 -6.55
CA PRO A 158 15.55 -2.06 -7.48
C PRO A 158 15.52 -0.56 -7.79
N LEU A 159 14.34 0.03 -7.98
CA LEU A 159 14.18 1.48 -8.18
C LEU A 159 14.58 2.26 -6.93
N ALA A 160 14.19 1.81 -5.74
CA ALA A 160 14.63 2.40 -4.48
C ALA A 160 16.15 2.40 -4.39
N ALA A 161 16.80 1.27 -4.68
CA ALA A 161 18.25 1.16 -4.67
C ALA A 161 18.91 2.11 -5.67
N LEU A 162 18.39 2.16 -6.90
CA LEU A 162 18.87 3.04 -7.95
C LEU A 162 18.79 4.52 -7.54
N LEU A 163 17.63 4.96 -7.06
CA LEU A 163 17.38 6.35 -6.69
C LEU A 163 18.14 6.74 -5.41
N GLY A 164 18.14 5.87 -4.40
CA GLY A 164 18.77 6.11 -3.11
C GLY A 164 20.30 6.14 -3.18
N PHE A 165 20.91 5.15 -3.83
CA PHE A 165 22.37 4.98 -3.85
C PHE A 165 23.02 5.59 -5.09
N LYS A 166 22.56 5.24 -6.31
CA LYS A 166 23.23 5.64 -7.55
C LYS A 166 22.94 7.08 -7.95
N LEU A 167 21.71 7.55 -7.72
CA LEU A 167 21.34 8.96 -7.96
C LEU A 167 21.52 9.83 -6.71
N HIS A 168 22.05 9.27 -5.62
CA HIS A 168 22.37 9.99 -4.38
C HIS A 168 21.19 10.76 -3.76
N LEU A 169 19.95 10.33 -4.02
CA LEU A 169 18.77 10.95 -3.40
C LEU A 169 18.57 10.51 -1.95
N GLY A 170 19.36 9.56 -1.45
CA GLY A 170 19.32 9.09 -0.07
C GLY A 170 17.97 8.47 0.28
N ILE A 171 17.46 8.76 1.49
CA ILE A 171 16.21 8.19 1.99
C ILE A 171 14.99 8.64 1.17
N GLU A 172 15.01 9.85 0.59
CA GLU A 172 14.00 10.30 -0.34
C GLU A 172 13.94 9.40 -1.58
N GLY A 173 15.11 9.05 -2.13
CA GLY A 173 15.19 8.13 -3.27
C GLY A 173 14.64 6.75 -2.96
N LEU A 174 14.93 6.23 -1.76
CA LEU A 174 14.40 4.93 -1.32
C LEU A 174 12.87 4.92 -1.32
N TRP A 175 12.25 5.92 -0.67
CA TRP A 175 10.80 5.99 -0.58
C TRP A 175 10.11 6.34 -1.90
N ILE A 176 10.74 7.14 -2.77
CA ILE A 176 10.24 7.37 -4.14
C ILE A 176 10.21 6.05 -4.90
N GLY A 177 11.31 5.30 -4.90
CA GLY A 177 11.42 4.06 -5.63
C GLY A 177 10.46 2.98 -5.12
N PHE A 178 10.34 2.86 -3.79
CA PHE A 178 9.37 1.96 -3.18
C PHE A 178 7.93 2.34 -3.53
N GLY A 179 7.59 3.63 -3.44
CA GLY A 179 6.28 4.14 -3.83
C GLY A 179 5.93 3.93 -5.30
N LEU A 180 6.91 3.93 -6.21
CA LEU A 180 6.68 3.53 -7.61
C LEU A 180 6.27 2.05 -7.71
N GLY A 181 6.83 1.17 -6.88
CA GLY A 181 6.39 -0.21 -6.75
C GLY A 181 4.92 -0.32 -6.32
N VAL A 182 4.51 0.47 -5.31
CA VAL A 182 3.11 0.56 -4.85
C VAL A 182 2.19 1.02 -5.98
N ILE A 183 2.60 2.05 -6.73
CA ILE A 183 1.86 2.56 -7.89
C ILE A 183 1.67 1.47 -8.95
N ILE A 184 2.75 0.76 -9.33
CA ILE A 184 2.69 -0.32 -10.32
C ILE A 184 1.73 -1.42 -9.86
N SER A 185 1.85 -1.85 -8.60
CA SER A 185 0.99 -2.87 -8.00
C SER A 185 -0.48 -2.44 -8.02
N ALA A 186 -0.77 -1.24 -7.51
CA ALA A 186 -2.13 -0.71 -7.39
C ALA A 186 -2.77 -0.52 -8.78
N SER A 187 -2.07 0.09 -9.72
CA SER A 187 -2.56 0.30 -11.08
C SER A 187 -2.84 -1.03 -11.78
N THR A 188 -1.96 -2.02 -11.63
CA THR A 188 -2.15 -3.35 -12.23
C THR A 188 -3.39 -4.04 -11.66
N LEU A 189 -3.55 -4.03 -10.33
CA LEU A 189 -4.73 -4.63 -9.69
C LEU A 189 -6.03 -3.91 -10.05
N VAL A 190 -6.01 -2.58 -10.19
CA VAL A 190 -7.19 -1.81 -10.65
C VAL A 190 -7.55 -2.18 -12.09
N VAL A 191 -6.56 -2.36 -12.98
CA VAL A 191 -6.81 -2.82 -14.36
C VAL A 191 -7.43 -4.22 -14.37
N LEU A 192 -6.89 -5.16 -13.58
CA LEU A 192 -7.42 -6.51 -13.47
C LEU A 192 -8.85 -6.52 -12.91
N PHE A 193 -9.10 -5.76 -11.85
CA PHE A 193 -10.42 -5.58 -11.24
C PHE A 193 -11.45 -5.05 -12.25
N ASN A 194 -11.09 -4.06 -13.05
CA ASN A 194 -11.99 -3.49 -14.06
C ASN A 194 -12.29 -4.44 -15.22
N ARG A 195 -11.47 -5.48 -15.42
CA ARG A 195 -11.68 -6.52 -16.44
C ARG A 195 -12.53 -7.70 -15.95
N TRP A 196 -12.88 -7.75 -14.67
CA TRP A 196 -13.68 -8.85 -14.13
C TRP A 196 -15.10 -8.86 -14.69
N LYS A 197 -15.53 -10.06 -15.08
CA LYS A 197 -16.93 -10.38 -15.27
C LYS A 197 -17.46 -10.94 -13.96
N TRP A 198 -18.31 -10.14 -13.31
CA TRP A 198 -18.79 -10.44 -11.96
C TRP A 198 -19.70 -11.67 -11.93
N ASP A 199 -20.42 -11.94 -13.01
CA ASP A 199 -21.26 -13.13 -13.15
C ASP A 199 -20.41 -14.41 -13.14
N GLU A 200 -19.30 -14.46 -13.90
CA GLU A 200 -18.34 -15.58 -13.88
C GLU A 200 -17.73 -15.78 -12.48
N LEU A 201 -17.45 -14.70 -11.74
CA LEU A 201 -16.95 -14.80 -10.37
C LEU A 201 -17.98 -15.39 -9.39
N ALA A 202 -19.27 -15.14 -9.61
CA ALA A 202 -20.34 -15.70 -8.79
C ALA A 202 -20.55 -17.19 -9.13
N GLU A 203 -20.50 -17.56 -10.41
CA GLU A 203 -20.52 -18.96 -10.86
C GLU A 203 -19.34 -19.74 -10.28
N ASP A 204 -18.11 -19.21 -10.40
CA ASP A 204 -16.90 -19.80 -9.80
C ASP A 204 -17.08 -20.01 -8.28
N ALA A 205 -17.76 -19.08 -7.60
CA ALA A 205 -18.00 -19.17 -6.16
C ALA A 205 -19.03 -20.26 -5.80
N GLN A 206 -20.10 -20.42 -6.59
CA GLN A 206 -21.09 -21.48 -6.40
C GLN A 206 -20.45 -22.88 -6.55
N VAL A 207 -19.63 -23.06 -7.59
CA VAL A 207 -18.90 -24.32 -7.82
C VAL A 207 -18.02 -24.67 -6.64
N ARG A 208 -17.26 -23.70 -6.12
CA ARG A 208 -16.38 -23.88 -4.95
C ARG A 208 -17.10 -24.24 -3.65
N THR A 209 -18.38 -23.86 -3.51
CA THR A 209 -19.19 -24.18 -2.32
C THR A 209 -20.00 -25.48 -2.44
N ALA A 210 -20.07 -26.07 -3.64
CA ALA A 210 -20.81 -27.30 -3.90
C ALA A 210 -19.94 -28.57 -3.73
N GLU A 211 -18.61 -28.41 -3.73
CA GLU A 211 -17.62 -29.46 -3.40
C GLU A 211 -17.43 -29.61 -1.88
#